data_AF-A0A356FXA7-F1
#
_entry.id   AF-A0A356FXA7-F1
#
_cell.length_a   1.000
_cell.length_b   1.000
_cell.length_c   1.000
_cell.angle_alpha   90.00
_cell.angle_beta   90.00
_cell.angle_gamma   90.00
#
_symmetry.space_group_name_H-M   'P 1'
#
loop_
_entity.id
_entity.type
_entity.pdbx_description
1 polymer ?
#
loop_
_entity_poly.entity_id
_entity_poly.type
_entity_poly.pdbx_seq_one_letter_code
_entity_poly.pdbx_strand_id
1 'polypeptide(L)'
;MSENGMTRTKRILVTGVDVFDFVDKGTGEKVFGRKLNYLEARPQGDKGNGFVSAETSFMNEKAQMVAGVTPGYYDAKIEYVEGKGNKLYGRIVDLRKVAEFKAEL
;
A
#
# COMPACT_ATOMS: atom_id res chain seq x y z
N MET A 1 21.42 2.50 -20.43
CA MET A 1 20.91 1.64 -19.34
C MET A 1 20.02 2.51 -18.49
N SER A 2 18.71 2.24 -18.43
CA SER A 2 17.72 3.13 -17.80
C SER A 2 17.51 2.72 -16.33
N GLU A 3 18.41 3.13 -15.43
CA GLU A 3 18.27 2.96 -13.98
C GLU A 3 17.38 4.05 -13.35
N ASN A 4 16.13 4.20 -13.80
CA ASN A 4 15.24 5.22 -13.23
C ASN A 4 14.03 4.60 -12.53
N GLY A 5 14.29 3.75 -11.53
CA GLY A 5 13.29 3.45 -10.50
C GLY A 5 13.09 4.70 -9.64
N MET A 6 12.02 5.47 -9.89
CA MET A 6 11.73 6.66 -9.10
C MET A 6 11.13 6.22 -7.76
N THR A 7 11.77 6.61 -6.65
CA THR A 7 11.20 6.41 -5.31
C THR A 7 10.58 7.72 -4.81
N ARG A 8 9.38 7.64 -4.22
CA ARG A 8 8.73 8.78 -3.56
C ARG A 8 8.19 8.39 -2.20
N THR A 9 8.10 9.36 -1.30
CA THR A 9 7.41 9.21 -0.03
C THR A 9 6.04 9.88 -0.13
N LYS A 10 4.99 9.18 0.31
CA LYS A 10 3.63 9.70 0.37
C LYS A 10 3.06 9.51 1.77
N ARG A 11 2.42 10.53 2.32
CA ARG A 11 1.69 10.41 3.57
C ARG A 11 0.32 9.78 3.33
N ILE A 12 0.02 8.73 4.08
CA ILE A 12 -1.25 8.00 4.03
C ILE A 12 -1.82 7.86 5.45
N LEU A 13 -3.14 7.76 5.54
CA LEU A 13 -3.82 7.35 6.77
C LEU A 13 -4.19 5.89 6.65
N VAL A 14 -3.44 5.01 7.31
CA VAL A 14 -3.79 3.58 7.38
C VAL A 14 -5.03 3.42 8.25
N THR A 15 -6.02 2.72 7.73
CA THR A 15 -7.30 2.45 8.43
C THR A 15 -7.36 1.04 8.98
N GLY A 16 -6.57 0.10 8.45
CA GLY A 16 -6.49 -1.26 8.95
C GLY A 16 -5.67 -2.20 8.06
N VAL A 17 -5.49 -3.43 8.55
CA VAL A 17 -4.86 -4.52 7.80
C VAL A 17 -5.73 -5.77 7.93
N ASP A 18 -6.21 -6.28 6.80
CA ASP A 18 -6.95 -7.55 6.77
C ASP A 18 -6.02 -8.70 6.42
N VAL A 19 -6.32 -9.89 6.94
CA VAL A 19 -5.62 -11.13 6.59
C VAL A 19 -6.47 -11.90 5.58
N PHE A 20 -5.83 -12.48 4.57
CA PHE A 20 -6.50 -13.36 3.61
C PHE A 20 -5.59 -14.52 3.20
N ASP A 21 -6.21 -15.61 2.75
CA ASP A 21 -5.54 -16.72 2.10
C ASP A 21 -6.31 -17.13 0.83
N PHE A 22 -5.59 -17.63 -0.16
CA PHE A 22 -6.20 -18.24 -1.33
C PHE A 22 -5.37 -19.40 -1.87
N VAL A 23 -5.99 -20.28 -2.64
CA VAL A 23 -5.29 -21.35 -3.35
C VAL A 23 -5.03 -20.87 -4.77
N ASP A 24 -3.75 -20.80 -5.16
CA ASP A 24 -3.37 -20.48 -6.53
C ASP A 24 -3.89 -21.59 -7.46
N LYS A 25 -4.71 -21.21 -8.45
CA LYS A 25 -5.36 -22.18 -9.35
C LYS A 25 -4.40 -22.83 -10.35
N GLY A 26 -3.24 -22.23 -10.60
CA GLY A 26 -2.22 -22.76 -11.50
C GLY A 26 -1.26 -23.72 -10.80
N THR A 27 -0.86 -23.40 -9.56
CA THR A 27 0.11 -24.21 -8.82
C THR A 27 -0.51 -25.12 -7.76
N GLY A 28 -1.75 -24.85 -7.33
CA GLY A 28 -2.41 -25.54 -6.21
C GLY A 28 -1.88 -25.13 -4.83
N GLU A 29 -0.96 -24.17 -4.76
CA GLU A 29 -0.33 -23.75 -3.50
C GLU A 29 -1.24 -22.79 -2.72
N LYS A 30 -1.18 -22.89 -1.37
CA LYS A 30 -1.80 -21.89 -0.49
C LYS A 30 -0.92 -20.65 -0.44
N VAL A 31 -1.47 -19.52 -0.83
CA VAL A 31 -0.84 -18.21 -0.75
C VAL A 31 -1.45 -17.45 0.42
N PHE A 32 -0.62 -17.09 1.39
CA PHE A 32 -1.00 -16.23 2.50
C PHE A 32 -0.76 -14.77 2.14
N GLY A 33 -1.69 -13.90 2.51
CA GLY A 33 -1.55 -12.47 2.27
C GLY A 33 -2.19 -11.57 3.33
N ARG A 34 -1.83 -10.30 3.23
CA ARG A 34 -2.41 -9.22 4.03
C ARG A 34 -2.76 -8.06 3.13
N LYS A 35 -3.92 -7.45 3.35
CA LYS A 35 -4.40 -6.28 2.62
C LYS A 35 -4.29 -5.06 3.53
N LEU A 36 -3.49 -4.08 3.10
CA LEU A 36 -3.39 -2.78 3.75
C LEU A 36 -4.48 -1.87 3.20
N ASN A 37 -5.36 -1.38 4.08
CA ASN A 37 -6.38 -0.41 3.75
C ASN A 37 -5.93 0.98 4.22
N TYR A 38 -6.00 1.97 3.34
CA TYR A 38 -5.55 3.33 3.65
C TYR A 38 -6.29 4.39 2.86
N LEU A 39 -6.26 5.61 3.39
CA LEU A 39 -6.74 6.81 2.74
C LEU A 39 -5.56 7.64 2.28
N GLU A 40 -5.67 8.19 1.07
CA GLU A 40 -4.70 9.12 0.52
C GLU A 40 -5.38 10.41 0.08
N ALA A 41 -4.64 11.52 0.15
CA ALA A 41 -5.14 12.79 -0.36
C ALA A 41 -5.44 12.64 -1.86
N ARG A 42 -6.60 13.14 -2.30
CA ARG A 42 -6.95 13.11 -3.73
C ARG A 42 -5.86 13.82 -4.55
N PRO A 43 -5.49 13.27 -5.72
CA PRO A 43 -4.59 13.95 -6.64
C PRO A 43 -5.11 15.34 -6.99
N GLN A 44 -4.19 16.30 -7.15
CA GLN A 44 -4.54 17.65 -7.55
C GLN A 44 -5.20 17.62 -8.94
N GLY A 45 -6.48 18.01 -9.01
CA GLY A 45 -7.28 18.00 -10.25
C GLY A 45 -8.44 17.01 -10.27
N ASP A 46 -8.54 16.10 -9.30
CA ASP A 46 -9.73 15.25 -9.15
C ASP A 46 -10.93 16.05 -8.63
N LYS A 47 -12.12 15.79 -9.18
CA LYS A 47 -13.37 16.40 -8.68
C LYS A 47 -13.71 15.82 -7.31
N GLY A 48 -13.63 16.66 -6.27
CA GLY A 48 -14.04 16.33 -4.90
C GLY A 48 -13.01 16.78 -3.86
N ASN A 49 -13.48 17.14 -2.67
CA ASN A 49 -12.61 17.48 -1.54
C ASN A 49 -12.31 16.22 -0.70
N GLY A 50 -11.11 16.17 -0.11
CA GLY A 50 -10.77 15.17 0.92
C GLY A 50 -9.92 14.01 0.43
N PHE A 51 -10.20 12.82 0.97
CA PHE A 51 -9.40 11.61 0.77
C PHE A 51 -10.07 10.62 -0.18
N VAL A 52 -9.27 9.74 -0.80
CA VAL A 52 -9.74 8.57 -1.54
C VAL A 52 -9.28 7.30 -0.83
N SER A 53 -10.16 6.31 -0.76
CA SER A 53 -9.85 4.99 -0.21
C SER A 53 -9.05 4.18 -1.21
N ALA A 54 -7.97 3.58 -0.74
CA ALA A 54 -7.10 2.71 -1.51
C ALA A 54 -6.78 1.45 -0.70
N GLU A 55 -6.46 0.37 -1.43
CA GLU A 55 -6.03 -0.88 -0.84
C GLU A 55 -4.78 -1.42 -1.56
N THR A 56 -3.93 -2.14 -0.84
CA THR A 56 -2.76 -2.81 -1.43
C THR A 56 -2.53 -4.14 -0.75
N SER A 57 -2.38 -5.19 -1.56
CA SER A 57 -2.17 -6.56 -1.08
C SER A 57 -0.69 -6.94 -1.06
N PHE A 58 -0.28 -7.60 0.03
CA PHE A 58 1.05 -8.15 0.24
C PHE A 58 0.93 -9.66 0.41
N MET A 59 1.72 -10.43 -0.35
CA MET A 59 1.67 -11.89 -0.35
C MET A 59 2.97 -12.49 0.17
N ASN A 60 2.88 -13.69 0.74
CA ASN A 60 4.00 -14.50 1.22
C ASN A 60 4.89 -13.70 2.18
N GLU A 61 6.22 -13.73 1.99
CA GLU A 61 7.18 -13.02 2.83
C GLU A 61 6.90 -11.51 2.93
N LYS A 62 6.36 -10.90 1.87
CA LYS A 62 6.01 -9.46 1.86
C LYS A 62 4.85 -9.15 2.81
N ALA A 63 4.01 -10.12 3.14
CA ALA A 63 2.94 -9.92 4.10
C ALA A 63 3.49 -9.57 5.50
N GLN A 64 4.72 -10.01 5.85
CA GLN A 64 5.34 -9.67 7.13
C GLN A 64 5.59 -8.17 7.29
N MET A 65 5.80 -7.45 6.19
CA MET A 65 6.00 -5.99 6.19
C MET A 65 4.83 -5.24 6.83
N VAL A 66 3.61 -5.76 6.70
CA VAL A 66 2.39 -5.13 7.25
C VAL A 66 1.80 -5.89 8.43
N ALA A 67 2.49 -6.90 8.97
CA ALA A 67 1.94 -7.74 10.03
C ALA A 67 1.70 -6.99 11.36
N GLY A 68 2.53 -5.99 11.66
CA GLY A 68 2.42 -5.15 12.87
C GLY A 68 1.87 -3.74 12.62
N VAL A 69 1.34 -3.47 11.43
CA VAL A 69 0.81 -2.15 11.10
C VAL A 69 -0.56 -1.94 11.77
N THR A 70 -0.72 -0.81 12.44
CA THR A 70 -1.94 -0.39 13.13
C THR A 70 -2.55 0.83 12.44
N PRO A 71 -3.83 1.16 12.65
CA PRO A 71 -4.39 2.42 12.15
C PRO A 71 -3.57 3.64 12.61
N GLY A 72 -3.36 4.60 11.72
CA GLY A 72 -2.48 5.74 11.99
C GLY A 72 -1.98 6.45 10.73
N TYR A 73 -1.31 7.58 10.92
CA TYR A 73 -0.61 8.26 9.83
C TYR A 73 0.74 7.62 9.58
N TYR A 74 1.02 7.27 8.33
CA TYR A 74 2.27 6.67 7.90
C TYR A 74 2.88 7.47 6.75
N ASP A 75 4.20 7.56 6.74
CA ASP A 75 4.96 7.91 5.56
C ASP A 75 5.29 6.62 4.81
N ALA A 76 4.63 6.42 3.66
CA ALA A 76 4.81 5.25 2.81
C ALA A 76 5.88 5.53 1.75
N LYS A 77 6.90 4.68 1.70
CA LYS A 77 7.90 4.70 0.62
C LYS A 77 7.37 3.89 -0.55
N ILE A 78 7.22 4.55 -1.69
CA ILE A 78 6.67 3.97 -2.92
C ILE A 78 7.78 3.94 -3.96
N GLU A 79 8.08 2.74 -4.45
CA GLU A 79 8.95 2.51 -5.60
C GLU A 79 8.09 2.41 -6.85
N TYR A 80 8.33 3.28 -7.84
CA TYR A 80 7.67 3.21 -9.13
C TYR A 80 8.49 2.40 -10.10
N VAL A 81 7.91 1.30 -10.57
CA VAL A 81 8.51 0.42 -11.57
C VAL A 81 7.78 0.57 -12.90
N GLU A 82 8.52 0.51 -14.00
CA GLU A 82 7.96 0.52 -15.34
C GLU A 82 7.32 -0.85 -15.63
N GLY A 83 6.00 -0.85 -15.79
CA GLY A 83 5.21 -2.01 -16.19
C GLY A 83 5.16 -2.17 -17.71
N LYS A 84 4.62 -3.31 -18.17
CA LYS A 84 4.40 -3.58 -19.59
C LYS A 84 3.55 -2.45 -20.21
N GLY A 85 4.05 -1.83 -21.28
CA GLY A 85 3.37 -0.76 -22.02
C GLY A 85 3.53 0.63 -21.40
N ASN A 86 4.70 0.95 -20.83
CA ASN A 86 5.05 2.26 -20.25
C ASN A 86 4.13 2.73 -19.10
N LYS A 87 3.41 1.80 -18.46
CA LYS A 87 2.58 2.11 -17.30
C LYS A 87 3.44 2.04 -16.04
N LEU A 88 3.61 3.15 -15.34
CA LEU A 88 4.27 3.14 -14.03
C LEU A 88 3.34 2.54 -12.97
N TYR A 89 3.83 1.54 -12.24
CA TYR A 89 3.14 0.97 -11.09
C TYR A 89 3.91 1.30 -9.82
N GLY A 90 3.22 1.91 -8.85
CA GLY A 90 3.77 2.22 -7.54
C GLY A 90 3.62 1.03 -6.59
N ARG A 91 4.72 0.60 -5.98
CA ARG A 91 4.75 -0.44 -4.96
C ARG A 91 5.20 0.15 -3.63
N ILE A 92 4.41 -0.04 -2.58
CA ILE A 92 4.85 0.27 -1.21
C ILE A 92 5.93 -0.73 -0.82
N VAL A 93 7.09 -0.21 -0.39
CA VAL A 93 8.26 -0.99 0.02
C VAL A 93 8.66 -0.76 1.47
N ASP A 94 8.15 0.31 2.09
CA ASP A 94 8.39 0.61 3.51
C ASP A 94 7.26 1.49 4.06
N LEU A 95 7.01 1.39 5.37
CA LEU A 95 6.00 2.14 6.10
C LEU A 95 6.56 2.60 7.44
N ARG A 96 6.67 3.92 7.60
CA ARG A 96 7.06 4.53 8.88
C ARG A 96 5.86 5.18 9.56
N LYS A 97 5.50 4.71 10.76
CA LYS A 97 4.45 5.35 11.57
C LYS A 97 4.91 6.75 11.97
N VAL A 98 4.08 7.75 11.68
CA VAL A 98 4.34 9.16 11.98
C VAL A 98 3.56 9.59 13.21
N ALA A 99 2.28 9.23 13.26
CA ALA A 99 1.39 9.57 14.36
C ALA A 99 0.30 8.51 14.51
N GLU A 100 -0.19 8.36 15.73
CA GLU A 100 -1.40 7.59 15.97
C GLU A 100 -2.62 8.34 15.46
N PHE A 101 -3.57 7.61 14.90
CA PHE A 101 -4.88 8.18 14.62
C PHE A 101 -5.72 8.08 15.89
N LYS A 102 -6.05 9.22 16.49
CA LYS A 102 -7.04 9.30 17.55
C LYS A 102 -8.35 9.74 16.91
N ALA A 103 -9.28 8.80 16.72
CA ALA A 103 -10.66 9.20 16.55
C ALA A 103 -11.10 9.79 17.89
N GLU A 104 -11.31 11.09 17.96
CA GLU A 104 -12.05 11.66 19.08
C GLU A 104 -13.46 11.07 19.02
N LEU A 105 -13.79 10.23 20.01
CA LEU A 105 -15.12 9.67 20.25
C LEU A 105 -16.00 10.71 20.94
#